data_AF-A0A1R1DWK6-F1
#
_entry.id   AF-A0A1R1DWK6-F1
#
_cell.length_a   1.000
_cell.length_b   1.000
_cell.length_c   1.000
_cell.angle_alpha   90.00
_cell.angle_beta   90.00
_cell.angle_gamma   90.00
#
_symmetry.space_group_name_H-M   'P 1'
#
loop_
_entity.id
_entity.type
_entity.pdbx_description
1 polymer ?
#
loop_
_entity_poly.entity_id
_entity_poly.type
_entity_poly.pdbx_seq_one_letter_code
_entity_poly.pdbx_strand_id
1 'polypeptide(L)' 'MARKINWSTKDDNILAETVLNCIQNGKTQLIAFEEAAEKLNRTAAACGFRWNSTVRKTMKNN' A
#
# COMPACT_ATOMS: atom_id res chain seq x y z
N MET A 1 4.58 -2.44 20.40
CA MET A 1 4.12 -1.87 19.11
C MET A 1 2.60 -1.77 19.12
N ALA A 2 2.03 -0.56 19.15
CA ALA A 2 0.58 -0.40 19.08
C ALA A 2 0.11 -0.70 17.66
N ARG A 3 -0.85 -1.64 17.52
CA ARG A 3 -1.45 -1.96 16.21
C ARG A 3 -2.28 -0.77 15.74
N LYS A 4 -1.89 -0.15 14.62
CA LYS A 4 -2.67 0.92 13.98
C LYS A 4 -3.95 0.34 13.39
N ILE A 5 -5.09 0.62 14.03
CA ILE A 5 -6.40 0.05 13.65
C ILE A 5 -6.92 0.70 12.36
N ASN A 6 -6.74 2.01 12.20
CA ASN A 6 -7.38 2.75 11.12
C ASN A 6 -6.41 3.18 10.01
N TRP A 7 -6.83 3.03 8.76
CA TRP A 7 -6.17 3.56 7.58
C TRP A 7 -6.72 4.95 7.28
N SER A 8 -5.84 5.91 7.01
CA SER A 8 -6.23 7.23 6.53
C SER A 8 -6.13 7.32 5.02
N THR A 9 -6.78 8.32 4.41
CA THR A 9 -6.60 8.63 2.98
C THR A 9 -5.13 8.90 2.64
N LYS A 10 -4.37 9.50 3.56
CA LYS A 10 -2.92 9.70 3.38
C LYS A 10 -2.17 8.36 3.36
N ASP A 11 -2.53 7.42 4.23
CA ASP A 11 -1.93 6.08 4.23
C ASP A 11 -2.23 5.36 2.90
N ASP A 12 -3.47 5.48 2.39
CA ASP A 12 -3.89 4.90 1.13
C ASP A 12 -3.15 5.52 -0.07
N ASN A 13 -2.95 6.84 -0.07
CA ASN A 13 -2.18 7.55 -1.10
C ASN A 13 -0.72 7.09 -1.13
N ILE A 14 -0.07 6.97 0.04
CA ILE A 14 1.32 6.50 0.14
C ILE A 14 1.44 5.05 -0.34
N LEU A 15 0.48 4.20 0.02
CA LEU A 15 0.42 2.82 -0.46
C LEU A 15 0.23 2.77 -1.98
N ALA A 16 -0.67 3.60 -2.53
CA ALA A 16 -0.93 3.65 -3.95
C ALA A 16 0.28 4.11 -4.77
N GLU A 17 0.89 5.22 -4.37
CA GLU A 17 2.07 5.79 -5.01
C GLU A 17 3.23 4.79 -4.99
N THR A 18 3.49 4.16 -3.84
CA THR A 18 4.58 3.18 -3.71
C THR A 18 4.35 1.97 -4.64
N VAL A 19 3.13 1.42 -4.67
CA VAL A 19 2.82 0.27 -5.54
C VAL A 19 2.90 0.64 -7.02
N LEU A 20 2.38 1.79 -7.42
CA LEU A 20 2.46 2.25 -8.80
C LEU A 20 3.90 2.52 -9.22
N ASN A 21 4.69 3.18 -8.39
CA ASN A 21 6.11 3.42 -8.66
C ASN A 21 6.86 2.09 -8.83
N CYS A 22 6.65 1.11 -7.95
CA CYS A 22 7.26 -0.21 -8.12
C CYS A 22 6.87 -0.87 -9.44
N ILE A 23 5.58 -0.88 -9.81
CA ILE A 23 5.10 -1.46 -11.07
C ILE A 23 5.71 -0.75 -12.28
N GLN A 24 5.77 0.59 -12.28
CA GLN A 24 6.39 1.37 -13.36
C GLN A 24 7.88 1.09 -13.53
N ASN A 25 8.57 0.74 -12.44
CA ASN A 25 9.98 0.34 -12.44
C ASN A 25 10.19 -1.17 -12.67
N GLY A 26 9.14 -1.92 -13.03
CA GLY A 26 9.22 -3.37 -13.27
C GLY A 26 9.40 -4.23 -12.02
N LYS A 27 9.24 -3.66 -10.81
CA LYS A 27 9.28 -4.38 -9.54
C LYS A 27 7.94 -5.06 -9.26
N THR A 28 7.96 -6.10 -8.43
CA THR A 28 6.76 -6.83 -8.02
C THR A 28 5.96 -6.06 -6.97
N GLN A 29 4.67 -6.39 -6.83
CA GLN A 29 3.82 -5.83 -5.77
C GLN A 29 4.29 -6.24 -4.37
N LEU A 30 4.97 -7.38 -4.22
CA LEU A 30 5.51 -7.81 -2.93
C LEU A 30 6.57 -6.83 -2.42
N ILE A 31 7.50 -6.44 -3.29
CA ILE A 31 8.51 -5.41 -2.98
C ILE A 31 7.82 -4.09 -2.61
N ALA A 32 6.76 -3.72 -3.35
CA ALA A 32 6.01 -2.52 -3.02
C ALA A 32 5.35 -2.56 -1.65
N PHE A 33 4.83 -3.72 -1.23
CA PHE A 33 4.20 -3.86 0.09
C PHE A 33 5.22 -3.81 1.22
N GLU A 34 6.45 -4.30 1.00
CA GLU A 34 7.57 -4.16 1.91
C GLU A 34 7.99 -2.68 2.05
N GLU A 35 8.20 -1.98 0.93
CA GLU A 35 8.54 -0.55 0.94
C GLU A 35 7.43 0.30 1.59
N ALA A 36 6.16 0.00 1.32
CA ALA A 36 5.03 0.71 1.92
C ALA A 36 4.87 0.39 3.41
N ALA A 37 5.20 -0.83 3.83
CA ALA A 37 5.14 -1.26 5.23
C ALA A 37 6.12 -0.46 6.10
N GLU A 38 7.34 -0.23 5.61
CA GLU A 38 8.33 0.62 6.28
C GLU A 38 7.84 2.07 6.40
N LYS A 39 7.37 2.65 5.29
CA LYS A 39 6.87 4.05 5.27
C LYS A 39 5.67 4.28 6.18
N LEU A 40 4.77 3.30 6.29
CA LEU A 40 3.51 3.42 7.04
C LEU A 40 3.59 2.84 8.46
N ASN A 41 4.74 2.30 8.85
CA ASN A 41 4.94 1.57 10.09
C ASN A 41 3.87 0.47 10.28
N ARG A 42 3.70 -0.36 9.23
CA ARG A 42 2.75 -1.48 9.15
C ARG A 42 3.49 -2.74 8.69
N THR A 43 2.77 -3.86 8.54
CA THR A 43 3.31 -5.09 7.95
C THR A 43 3.02 -5.15 6.45
N ALA A 44 3.89 -5.79 5.67
CA ALA A 44 3.68 -6.00 4.23
C ALA A 44 2.35 -6.71 3.95
N ALA A 45 1.98 -7.69 4.78
CA ALA A 45 0.68 -8.36 4.68
C ALA A 45 -0.51 -7.40 4.88
N ALA A 46 -0.42 -6.46 5.81
CA ALA A 46 -1.47 -5.46 6.02
C ALA A 46 -1.57 -4.48 4.83
N CYS A 47 -0.44 -4.07 4.27
CA CYS A 47 -0.39 -3.27 3.04
C CYS A 47 -1.00 -4.02 1.84
N GLY A 48 -0.65 -5.29 1.66
CA GLY A 48 -1.21 -6.13 0.60
C GLY A 48 -2.72 -6.34 0.73
N PHE A 49 -3.21 -6.59 1.95
CA PHE A 49 -4.65 -6.68 2.20
C PHE A 49 -5.36 -5.38 1.86
N ARG A 50 -4.86 -4.23 2.36
CA ARG A 50 -5.48 -2.91 2.12
C ARG A 50 -5.48 -2.53 0.64
N TRP A 51 -4.38 -2.82 -0.06
CA TRP A 51 -4.26 -2.60 -1.50
C TRP A 51 -5.35 -3.37 -2.26
N ASN A 52 -5.47 -4.67 -1.99
CA ASN A 52 -6.42 -5.54 -2.69
C ASN A 52 -7.88 -5.27 -2.31
N SER A 53 -8.16 -4.90 -1.06
CA SER A 53 -9.53 -4.69 -0.58
C SER A 53 -10.12 -3.35 -1.00
N THR A 54 -9.29 -2.30 -0.99
CA THR A 54 -9.75 -0.89 -1.03
C THR A 54 -9.00 -0.09 -2.10
N VAL A 55 -7.69 0.11 -1.95
CA VAL A 55 -6.94 1.11 -2.73
C VAL A 55 -6.96 0.80 -4.23
N ARG A 56 -6.70 -0.46 -4.62
CA ARG A 56 -6.68 -0.86 -6.04
C ARG A 56 -8.03 -0.63 -6.74
N LYS A 57 -9.14 -0.76 -6.01
CA LYS A 57 -10.49 -0.54 -6.56
C LYS A 57 -10.73 0.95 -6.81
N THR A 58 -10.31 1.79 -5.88
CA THR A 58 -10.39 3.25 -6.01
C THR A 58 -9.57 3.76 -7.21
N MET A 59 -8.40 3.17 -7.48
CA MET A 59 -7.56 3.59 -8.62
C MET A 59 -8.11 3.19 -10.00
N LYS A 60 -8.92 2.13 -10.10
CA LYS A 60 -9.54 1.72 -11.38
C LYS A 60 -10.75 2.56 -11.77
N ASN A 61 -11.26 3.36 -10.83
CA ASN A 61 -12.54 4.06 -10.95
C ASN A 61 -12.36 5.56 -11.22
N ASN A 62 -11.19 5.98 -11.70
CA ASN A 62 -10.85 7.36 -12.05
C ASN A 62 -10.22 7.40 -13.45
#